data_AF-A0A8X6XNU4-F1
#
_entry.id   AF-A0A8X6XNU4-F1
#
_cell.length_a   1.000
_cell.length_b   1.000
_cell.length_c   1.000
_cell.angle_alpha   90.00
_cell.angle_beta   90.00
_cell.angle_gamma   90.00
#
_symmetry.space_group_name_H-M   'P 1'
#
loop_
_entity.id
_entity.type
_entity.pdbx_description
1 polymer ?
#
loop_
_entity_poly.entity_id
_entity_poly.type
_entity_poly.pdbx_seq_one_letter_code
_entity_poly.pdbx_strand_id
1 'polypeptide(L)'
;MDALKLRRTPLRTVFTKAVNHLQEIIENDPVDKNALETAFEMFNAKGVKLKKIDDDILELMIESNCTKEAYNIEFDTIESYSEKMIA
;
A
#
# COMPACT_ATOMS: atom_id res chain seq x y z
N MET A 1 1.44 2.46 18.05
CA MET A 1 0.31 2.23 17.12
C MET A 1 -0.13 3.50 16.42
N ASP A 2 -0.53 4.57 17.12
CA ASP A 2 -1.08 5.79 16.50
C ASP A 2 -0.13 6.48 15.53
N ALA A 3 1.16 6.54 15.87
CA ALA A 3 2.19 7.10 14.97
C ALA A 3 2.32 6.30 13.66
N LEU A 4 2.13 4.98 13.67
CA LEU A 4 2.18 4.16 12.46
C LEU A 4 0.91 4.33 11.63
N LYS A 5 -0.27 4.34 12.27
CA LYS A 5 -1.53 4.63 11.59
C LYS A 5 -1.53 6.02 10.94
N LEU A 6 -0.94 7.02 11.60
CA LEU A 6 -0.72 8.36 11.03
C LEU A 6 0.23 8.34 9.82
N ARG A 7 1.30 7.54 9.87
CA ARG A 7 2.27 7.39 8.77
C ARG A 7 1.73 6.57 7.60
N ARG A 8 0.74 5.69 7.83
CA ARG A 8 0.12 4.87 6.79
C ARG A 8 -0.60 5.71 5.74
N THR A 9 -1.39 6.70 6.15
CA THR A 9 -2.17 7.55 5.23
C THR A 9 -1.32 8.19 4.13
N PRO A 10 -0.23 8.92 4.43
CA PRO A 10 0.61 9.49 3.38
C PRO A 10 1.30 8.41 2.52
N LEU A 11 1.63 7.23 3.06
CA LEU A 11 2.16 6.12 2.26
C LEU A 11 1.12 5.59 1.28
N ARG A 12 -0.14 5.40 1.70
CA ARG A 12 -1.25 5.04 0.81
C ARG A 12 -1.43 6.06 -0.29
N THR A 13 -1.42 7.36 0.02
CA THR A 13 -1.49 8.41 -1.01
C THR A 13 -0.36 8.30 -2.02
N VAL A 14 0.88 8.10 -1.56
CA VAL A 14 2.04 7.99 -2.44
C VAL A 14 2.02 6.71 -3.27
N PHE A 15 1.53 5.61 -2.71
CA PHE A 15 1.36 4.33 -3.41
C PHE A 15 0.27 4.41 -4.49
N THR A 16 -0.92 4.92 -4.16
CA THR A 16 -2.00 5.15 -5.13
C THR A 16 -1.55 6.04 -6.29
N LYS A 17 -0.78 7.11 -6.02
CA LYS A 17 -0.20 7.92 -7.10
C LYS A 17 0.73 7.14 -8.02
N ALA A 18 1.50 6.19 -7.47
CA ALA A 18 2.38 5.35 -8.28
C ALA A 18 1.60 4.33 -9.11
N VAL A 19 0.50 3.76 -8.56
CA VAL A 19 -0.43 2.91 -9.32
C VAL A 19 -1.04 3.67 -10.49
N ASN A 20 -1.59 4.85 -10.24
CA ASN A 20 -2.22 5.65 -11.29
C ASN A 20 -1.21 6.04 -12.37
N HIS A 21 0.01 6.43 -11.98
CA HIS A 21 1.06 6.75 -12.95
C HIS A 21 1.46 5.53 -13.80
N LEU A 22 1.53 4.34 -13.20
CA LEU A 22 1.78 3.10 -13.92
C LEU A 22 0.65 2.81 -14.93
N GLN A 23 -0.61 3.00 -14.53
CA GLN A 23 -1.78 2.86 -15.40
C GLN A 23 -1.72 3.83 -16.58
N GLU A 24 -1.44 5.12 -16.34
CA GLU A 24 -1.28 6.14 -17.39
C GLU A 24 -0.23 5.73 -18.45
N ILE A 25 0.90 5.14 -18.02
CA ILE A 25 1.94 4.68 -18.95
C ILE A 25 1.48 3.48 -19.77
N ILE A 26 0.75 2.55 -19.15
CA ILE A 26 0.22 1.35 -19.82
C ILE A 26 -0.86 1.72 -20.84
N GLU A 27 -1.65 2.76 -20.56
CA GLU A 27 -2.72 3.24 -21.44
C GLU A 27 -2.19 4.07 -22.63
N ASN A 28 -0.92 4.50 -22.61
CA ASN A 28 -0.31 5.20 -23.73
C ASN A 28 -0.10 4.27 -24.94
N ASP A 29 -0.36 4.79 -26.14
CA ASP A 29 -0.07 4.10 -27.40
C ASP A 29 0.83 4.96 -28.31
N PRO A 30 2.10 4.58 -28.56
CA PRO A 30 2.77 3.36 -28.07
C PRO A 30 3.23 3.49 -26.61
N VAL A 31 3.23 2.38 -25.88
CA VAL A 31 3.75 2.31 -24.51
C VAL A 31 5.25 2.59 -24.48
N ASP A 32 5.66 3.57 -23.66
CA ASP A 32 7.08 3.82 -23.37
C ASP A 32 7.58 2.78 -22.36
N LYS A 33 8.36 1.80 -22.86
CA LYS A 33 8.91 0.71 -22.05
C LYS A 33 9.87 1.18 -20.96
N ASN A 34 10.65 2.23 -21.21
CA ASN A 34 11.61 2.74 -20.22
C ASN A 34 10.86 3.45 -19.08
N ALA A 35 9.83 4.22 -19.44
CA ALA A 35 8.94 4.83 -18.45
C ALA A 35 8.21 3.76 -17.64
N LEU A 36 7.73 2.68 -18.29
CA LEU A 36 7.04 1.58 -17.64
C LEU A 36 7.93 0.87 -16.61
N GLU A 37 9.17 0.53 -16.97
CA GLU A 37 10.13 -0.10 -16.06
C GLU A 37 10.41 0.80 -14.84
N THR A 38 10.67 2.09 -15.07
CA THR A 38 10.93 3.06 -14.00
C THR A 38 9.72 3.19 -13.07
N ALA A 39 8.51 3.30 -13.63
CA ALA A 39 7.28 3.40 -12.85
C ALA A 39 7.01 2.13 -12.04
N PHE A 40 7.32 0.95 -12.60
CA PHE A 40 7.16 -0.33 -11.92
C PHE A 40 8.13 -0.47 -10.73
N GLU A 41 9.39 -0.06 -10.87
CA GLU A 41 10.34 -0.02 -9.75
C GLU A 41 9.86 0.90 -8.62
N MET A 42 9.36 2.09 -8.98
CA MET A 42 8.81 3.04 -8.00
C MET A 42 7.57 2.49 -7.31
N PHE A 43 6.67 1.84 -8.05
CA PHE A 43 5.50 1.15 -7.52
C PHE A 43 5.91 0.08 -6.51
N ASN A 44 6.83 -0.82 -6.86
CA ASN A 44 7.32 -1.87 -5.97
C ASN A 44 7.97 -1.30 -4.70
N ALA A 45 8.86 -0.32 -4.84
CA ALA A 45 9.54 0.29 -3.70
C ALA A 45 8.57 0.95 -2.71
N LYS A 46 7.49 1.56 -3.21
CA LYS A 46 6.43 2.17 -2.38
C LYS A 46 5.54 1.10 -1.76
N GLY A 47 5.19 0.05 -2.51
CA GLY A 47 4.40 -1.09 -2.02
C GLY A 47 5.07 -1.80 -0.85
N VAL A 48 6.38 -2.07 -0.94
CA VAL A 48 7.17 -2.68 0.14
C VAL A 48 7.13 -1.81 1.42
N LYS A 49 7.24 -0.48 1.29
CA LYS A 49 7.18 0.43 2.44
C LYS A 49 5.80 0.45 3.09
N LEU A 50 4.73 0.43 2.28
CA LEU A 50 3.36 0.40 2.78
C LEU A 50 3.09 -0.92 3.51
N LYS A 51 3.41 -2.05 2.87
CA LYS A 51 3.27 -3.38 3.45
C LYS A 51 3.98 -3.49 4.80
N LYS A 52 5.22 -3.01 4.88
CA LYS A 52 5.96 -3.00 6.14
C LYS A 52 5.22 -2.25 7.26
N ILE A 53 4.66 -1.06 6.98
CA ILE A 53 3.90 -0.32 8.00
C ILE A 53 2.62 -1.06 8.39
N ASP A 54 1.94 -1.69 7.44
CA ASP A 54 0.73 -2.48 7.73
C ASP A 54 1.06 -3.72 8.59
N ASP A 55 2.15 -4.43 8.28
CA ASP A 55 2.67 -5.55 9.08
C ASP A 55 3.06 -5.08 10.49
N ASP A 56 3.82 -3.97 10.61
CA ASP A 56 4.23 -3.39 11.91
C ASP A 56 3.00 -2.99 12.76
N ILE A 57 1.90 -2.54 12.14
CA ILE A 57 0.65 -2.21 12.84
C ILE A 57 0.01 -3.47 13.42
N LEU A 58 -0.11 -4.52 12.62
CA LEU A 58 -0.72 -5.80 13.04
C LEU A 58 0.10 -6.48 14.13
N GLU A 59 1.42 -6.48 14.03
CA GLU A 59 2.32 -7.02 15.05
C GLU A 59 2.16 -6.28 16.38
N LEU A 60 2.17 -4.94 16.37
CA LEU A 60 1.96 -4.15 17.59
C LEU A 60 0.57 -4.37 18.21
N MET A 61 -0.45 -4.64 17.40
CA MET A 61 -1.79 -4.98 17.91
C MET A 61 -1.80 -6.32 18.66
N ILE A 62 -1.06 -7.31 18.16
CA ILE A 62 -0.85 -8.59 18.84
C ILE A 62 -0.07 -8.37 20.15
N GLU A 63 1.06 -7.64 20.10
CA GLU A 63 1.88 -7.35 21.28
C GLU A 63 1.11 -6.57 22.36
N SER A 64 0.17 -5.72 21.95
CA SER A 64 -0.68 -4.93 22.85
C SER A 64 -1.88 -5.70 23.40
N ASN A 65 -1.99 -7.03 23.15
CA ASN A 65 -3.14 -7.86 23.52
C ASN A 65 -4.49 -7.25 23.07
N CYS A 66 -4.56 -6.76 21.83
CA CYS A 66 -5.84 -6.28 21.28
C CYS A 66 -6.91 -7.40 21.24
N THR A 67 -8.17 -7.02 21.13
CA THR A 67 -9.24 -7.99 20.92
C THR A 67 -9.16 -8.57 19.51
N LYS A 68 -9.59 -9.82 19.34
CA LYS A 68 -9.70 -10.47 18.03
C LYS A 68 -10.54 -9.64 17.05
N GLU A 69 -11.61 -9.02 17.54
CA GLU A 69 -12.47 -8.15 16.74
C GLU A 69 -11.72 -6.91 16.22
N ALA A 70 -10.96 -6.24 17.09
CA ALA A 70 -10.16 -5.09 16.67
C ALA A 70 -9.08 -5.47 15.66
N TYR A 71 -8.40 -6.61 15.85
CA TYR A 71 -7.43 -7.14 14.90
C TYR A 71 -8.05 -7.38 13.53
N ASN A 72 -9.18 -8.08 13.48
CA ASN A 72 -9.86 -8.40 12.22
C ASN A 72 -10.29 -7.13 11.48
N ILE A 73 -10.85 -6.13 12.17
CA ILE A 73 -11.21 -4.85 11.55
C ILE A 73 -9.99 -4.19 10.89
N GLU A 74 -8.84 -4.18 11.57
CA GLU A 74 -7.63 -3.58 11.03
C GLU A 74 -7.08 -4.39 9.85
N PHE A 75 -7.08 -5.72 9.95
CA PHE A 75 -6.68 -6.63 8.88
C PHE A 75 -7.54 -6.43 7.63
N ASP A 76 -8.87 -6.43 7.77
CA ASP A 76 -9.81 -6.20 6.67
C ASP A 76 -9.61 -4.81 6.05
N THR A 77 -9.25 -3.81 6.85
CA THR A 77 -8.93 -2.44 6.38
C THR A 77 -7.63 -2.41 5.56
N ILE A 78 -6.68 -3.30 5.83
CA ILE A 78 -5.43 -3.44 5.08
C ILE A 78 -5.69 -4.20 3.78
N GLU A 79 -6.40 -5.34 3.85
CA GLU A 79 -6.74 -6.15 2.68
C GLU A 79 -7.62 -5.38 1.69
N SER A 80 -8.69 -4.74 2.16
CA SER A 80 -9.60 -3.99 1.29
C SER A 80 -8.91 -2.86 0.53
N TYR A 81 -7.88 -2.24 1.11
CA TYR A 81 -7.08 -1.24 0.40
C TYR A 81 -6.20 -1.90 -0.67
N SER A 82 -5.58 -3.03 -0.35
CA SER A 82 -4.73 -3.77 -1.28
C SER A 82 -5.52 -4.28 -2.48
N GLU A 83 -6.69 -4.90 -2.25
CA GLU A 83 -7.58 -5.39 -3.31
C GLU A 83 -7.98 -4.29 -4.31
N LYS A 84 -8.28 -3.09 -3.83
CA LYS A 84 -8.64 -1.93 -4.68
C LYS A 84 -7.51 -1.45 -5.60
N MET A 85 -6.27 -1.85 -5.35
CA MET A 85 -5.11 -1.40 -6.13
C MET A 85 -4.68 -2.43 -7.20
N ILE A 86 -5.22 -3.65 -7.13
CA ILE A 86 -4.95 -4.77 -8.07
C ILE A 86 -6.19 -5.17 -8.88
N ALA A 87 -7.37 -4.65 -8.54
CA ALA A 87 -8.61 -4.78 -9.30
C ALA A 87 -8.71 -3.72 -10.40
#